data_AF-A0A5K0VBC1-F1
#
_entry.id   AF-A0A5K0VBC1-F1
#
_cell.length_a   1.000
_cell.length_b   1.000
_cell.length_c   1.000
_cell.angle_alpha   90.00
_cell.angle_beta   90.00
_cell.angle_gamma   90.00
#
_symmetry.space_group_name_H-M   'P 1'
#
loop_
_entity.id
_entity.type
_entity.pdbx_description
1 polymer ?
#
loop_
_entity_poly.entity_id
_entity_poly.type
_entity_poly.pdbx_seq_one_letter_code
_entity_poly.pdbx_strand_id
1 'polypeptide(L)' 'CDRPGAVCEDPRFVGGDGITFYFHGKKDKDFCLVTDTNIHVNGRSIGRRGDGMKLALTWVQSIGVLFGNHKLFVGAKK' A
#
# COMPACT_ATOMS: atom_id res chain seq x y z
N CYS A 1 4.22 9.61 -12.51
CA CYS A 1 5.37 9.00 -11.83
C CYS A 1 6.45 10.01 -11.52
N ASP A 2 6.15 11.30 -11.68
CA ASP A 2 7.17 12.29 -12.03
C ASP A 2 7.21 13.39 -10.96
N ARG A 3 7.00 12.99 -9.70
CA ARG A 3 7.05 13.89 -8.54
C ARG A 3 7.99 13.31 -7.48
N PRO A 4 8.75 14.15 -6.76
CA PRO A 4 9.57 13.70 -5.65
C PRO A 4 8.76 12.89 -4.64
N GLY A 5 9.26 11.71 -4.26
CA GLY A 5 8.58 10.80 -3.33
C GLY A 5 7.49 9.92 -3.95
N ALA A 6 7.20 10.05 -5.26
CA ALA A 6 6.33 9.10 -5.94
C ALA A 6 7.07 7.77 -6.17
N VAL A 7 6.63 6.71 -5.50
CA VAL A 7 7.04 5.34 -5.83
C VAL A 7 6.16 4.87 -6.97
N CYS A 8 6.77 4.70 -8.14
CA CYS A 8 6.12 4.02 -9.24
C CYS A 8 6.50 2.56 -9.23
N GLU A 9 5.55 1.73 -9.67
CA GLU A 9 5.57 0.27 -9.61
C GLU A 9 4.93 -0.31 -8.33
N ASP A 10 5.16 -1.60 -8.09
CA ASP A 10 4.62 -2.29 -6.93
C ASP A 10 5.11 -1.64 -5.61
N PRO A 11 4.29 -1.66 -4.56
CA PRO A 11 4.67 -1.16 -3.24
C PRO A 11 5.99 -1.77 -2.77
N ARG A 12 6.86 -0.91 -2.25
CA ARG A 12 8.08 -1.32 -1.55
C ARG A 12 7.86 -1.10 -0.05
N PHE A 13 8.15 -2.12 0.74
CA PHE A 13 8.10 -2.02 2.19
C PHE A 13 9.49 -2.23 2.77
N VAL A 14 9.79 -1.50 3.83
CA VAL A 14 10.96 -1.73 4.68
C VAL A 14 10.45 -2.36 5.97
N GLY A 15 10.86 -3.59 6.23
CA GLY A 15 10.53 -4.30 7.46
C GLY A 15 11.13 -3.61 8.68
N GLY A 16 10.62 -3.96 9.88
CA GLY A 16 11.19 -3.46 11.14
C GLY A 16 12.66 -3.87 11.36
N ASP A 17 13.12 -4.88 10.61
CA ASP A 17 14.51 -5.35 10.53
C ASP A 17 15.37 -4.56 9.52
N GLY A 18 14.79 -3.57 8.83
CA GLY A 18 15.46 -2.77 7.81
C GLY A 18 15.53 -3.43 6.42
N ILE A 19 14.97 -4.64 6.24
CA ILE A 19 14.99 -5.32 4.95
C ILE A 19 13.94 -4.73 4.02
N THR A 20 14.35 -4.36 2.82
CA THR A 20 13.43 -3.87 1.78
C THR A 20 12.94 -5.02 0.92
N PHE A 21 11.62 -5.11 0.72
CA PHE A 21 11.01 -6.07 -0.20
C PHE A 21 9.95 -5.43 -1.08
N TYR A 22 9.80 -5.99 -2.28
CA TYR A 22 8.75 -5.63 -3.22
C TYR A 22 7.53 -6.48 -2.94
N PHE A 23 6.38 -5.85 -2.79
CA PHE A 23 5.13 -6.51 -2.50
C PHE A 23 4.16 -6.32 -3.66
N HIS A 24 4.10 -7.31 -4.53
CA HIS A 24 3.14 -7.30 -5.62
C HIS A 24 1.69 -7.44 -5.11
N GLY A 25 1.47 -8.25 -4.08
CA GLY A 25 0.15 -8.48 -3.52
C GLY A 25 -0.87 -8.98 -4.55
N LYS A 26 -2.15 -8.65 -4.31
CA LYS A 26 -3.27 -8.95 -5.20
C LYS A 26 -4.07 -7.68 -5.41
N LYS A 27 -4.47 -7.41 -6.65
CA LYS A 27 -5.32 -6.26 -6.96
C LYS A 27 -6.67 -6.34 -6.23
N ASP A 28 -7.20 -5.18 -5.88
CA ASP A 28 -8.50 -4.97 -5.26
C ASP A 28 -8.66 -5.73 -3.92
N LYS A 29 -7.57 -5.75 -3.14
CA LYS A 29 -7.51 -6.41 -1.84
C LYS A 29 -6.90 -5.51 -0.79
N ASP A 30 -7.29 -5.79 0.45
CA ASP A 30 -6.76 -5.17 1.65
C ASP A 30 -5.74 -6.12 2.29
N PHE A 31 -4.62 -5.56 2.73
CA PHE A 31 -3.55 -6.28 3.38
C PHE A 31 -3.24 -5.65 4.72
N CYS A 32 -3.08 -6.48 5.75
CA CYS A 32 -2.55 -6.06 7.03
C CYS A 32 -1.04 -5.82 6.89
N LEU A 33 -0.62 -4.59 7.17
CA LEU A 33 0.78 -4.17 7.08
C LEU A 33 1.47 -4.24 8.45
N VAL A 34 0.77 -3.79 9.49
CA VAL A 34 1.24 -3.82 10.88
C VAL A 34 0.04 -4.15 11.77
N THR A 35 0.22 -5.08 12.69
CA THR A 35 -0.76 -5.36 13.74
C THR A 35 -0.06 -5.57 15.06
N ASP A 36 -0.67 -5.02 16.10
CA ASP A 36 -0.38 -5.26 17.51
C ASP A 36 -1.71 -5.18 18.28
N THR A 37 -1.69 -5.45 19.57
CA THR A 37 -2.83 -5.30 20.48
C THR A 37 -3.53 -3.94 20.39
N ASN A 38 -2.77 -2.85 20.19
CA ASN A 38 -3.31 -1.48 20.24
C ASN A 38 -3.26 -0.72 18.91
N ILE A 39 -2.68 -1.30 17.86
CA ILE A 39 -2.55 -0.66 16.55
C ILE A 39 -2.80 -1.67 15.43
N HIS A 40 -3.58 -1.25 14.42
CA HIS A 40 -3.80 -2.04 13.22
C HIS A 40 -3.74 -1.13 11.99
N VAL A 41 -2.81 -1.43 11.08
CA VAL A 41 -2.58 -0.67 9.85
C VAL A 41 -2.87 -1.56 8.65
N ASN A 42 -3.86 -1.17 7.85
CA ASN A 42 -4.22 -1.85 6.62
C ASN A 42 -3.94 -0.98 5.39
N GLY A 43 -3.48 -1.62 4.31
CA GLY A 43 -3.32 -1.00 3.00
C GLY A 43 -4.24 -1.63 1.96
N ARG A 44 -5.00 -0.80 1.24
CA ARG A 44 -5.79 -1.20 0.08
C ARG A 44 -4.92 -1.14 -1.17
N SER A 45 -4.71 -2.29 -1.80
CA SER A 45 -4.03 -2.37 -3.09
C SER A 45 -5.04 -2.38 -4.24
N ILE A 46 -4.81 -1.54 -5.25
CA ILE A 46 -5.55 -1.54 -6.52
C ILE A 46 -4.64 -2.02 -7.65
N GLY A 47 -5.24 -2.61 -8.67
CA GLY A 47 -4.51 -2.95 -9.89
C GLY A 47 -4.32 -1.70 -10.75
N ARG A 48 -3.13 -1.52 -11.32
CA ARG A 48 -2.89 -0.54 -12.38
C ARG A 48 -2.34 -1.23 -13.61
N ARG A 49 -3.00 -1.00 -14.74
CA ARG A 49 -2.55 -1.41 -16.07
C ARG A 49 -2.69 -0.20 -16.99
N GLY A 50 -1.57 0.39 -17.40
CA GLY A 50 -1.55 1.41 -18.44
C GLY A 50 -1.54 0.76 -19.81
N ASP A 51 -1.97 1.50 -20.83
CA ASP A 51 -1.87 1.06 -22.22
C ASP A 51 -0.40 0.77 -22.58
N GLY A 52 -0.13 -0.41 -23.12
CA GLY A 52 1.22 -0.88 -23.43
C GLY A 52 1.99 -1.54 -22.29
N MET A 53 1.46 -1.58 -21.06
CA MET A 53 2.10 -2.31 -19.96
C MET A 53 1.92 -3.84 -20.08
N LYS A 54 3.04 -4.55 -20.22
CA LYS A 54 3.08 -6.03 -20.24
C LYS A 54 2.88 -6.65 -18.86
N LEU A 55 3.32 -5.96 -17.80
CA LEU A 55 3.24 -6.44 -16.42
C LEU A 55 2.02 -5.83 -15.72
N ALA A 56 1.25 -6.67 -15.02
CA ALA A 56 0.26 -6.19 -14.07
C ALA A 56 0.99 -5.65 -12.83
N LEU A 57 0.68 -4.44 -12.38
CA LEU A 57 1.24 -3.85 -11.16
C LEU A 57 0.12 -3.56 -10.16
N THR A 58 0.46 -3.50 -8.87
CA THR A 58 -0.43 -3.00 -7.84
C THR A 58 0.06 -1.69 -7.26
N TRP A 59 -0.87 -0.85 -6.81
CA TRP A 59 -0.61 0.46 -6.24
C TRP A 59 -1.37 0.56 -4.92
N VAL A 60 -0.83 1.28 -3.93
CA VAL A 60 -1.57 1.58 -2.69
C VAL A 60 -2.59 2.68 -2.99
N GLN A 61 -3.87 2.39 -2.81
CA GLN A 61 -4.95 3.36 -2.95
C GLN A 61 -5.23 4.10 -1.65
N SER A 62 -5.24 3.37 -0.53
CA SER A 62 -5.56 3.94 0.77
C SER A 62 -4.89 3.19 1.91
N ILE A 63 -4.66 3.90 3.00
CA ILE A 63 -4.21 3.37 4.27
C ILE A 63 -5.30 3.64 5.32
N GLY A 64 -5.67 2.60 6.06
CA GLY A 64 -6.51 2.69 7.25
C GLY A 64 -5.68 2.39 8.49
N VAL A 65 -5.81 3.22 9.51
CA VAL A 65 -5.15 3.04 10.81
C VAL A 65 -6.19 3.03 11.92
N LEU A 66 -6.17 1.97 12.71
CA LEU A 66 -6.90 1.86 13.98
C LEU A 66 -5.88 1.95 15.11
N PHE A 67 -6.14 2.80 16.10
CA PHE A 67 -5.30 2.89 17.30
C PHE A 67 -6.17 3.26 18.51
N GLY A 68 -6.26 2.34 19.49
CA GLY A 68 -7.29 2.42 20.53
C GLY A 68 -8.69 2.59 19.93
N ASN A 69 -9.38 3.68 20.29
CA ASN A 69 -10.72 4.00 19.77
C ASN A 69 -10.69 4.94 18.54
N HIS A 70 -9.50 5.33 18.06
CA HIS A 70 -9.34 6.25 16.95
C HIS A 70 -9.28 5.51 15.61
N LYS A 71 -9.77 6.18 14.57
CA LYS A 71 -9.74 5.70 13.19
C LYS A 71 -9.23 6.83 12.30
N LEU A 72 -8.16 6.56 11.55
CA LEU A 72 -7.64 7.45 10.52
C LEU A 72 -7.71 6.74 9.17
N PHE A 73 -8.19 7.45 8.16
CA PHE A 73 -8.24 6.98 6.78
C PHE A 73 -7.59 8.01 5.88
N VAL A 74 -6.65 7.57 5.05
CA VAL A 74 -6.01 8.39 4.01
C VAL A 74 -6.13 7.64 2.70
N GLY A 75 -6.69 8.29 1.68
CA GLY A 75 -6.89 7.68 0.37
C GLY A 75 -6.56 8.65 -0.77
N ALA A 76 -6.01 8.10 -1.85
CA ALA A 76 -5.83 8.83 -3.10
C ALA A 76 -7.19 9.12 -3.74
N LYS A 77 -7.39 10.37 -4.17
CA LYS A 77 -8.53 10.73 -5.02
C LYS A 77 -8.27 10.23 -6.45
N LYS A 78 -9.34 9.83 -7.14
CA LYS A 78 -9.31 9.52 -8.57
C LYS A 78 -9.05 10.78 -9.39
#